data_AF-A0AB34QQB4-F1
#
_entry.id   AF-A0AB34QQB4-F1
#
_cell.length_a   1.000
_cell.length_b   1.000
_cell.length_c   1.000
_cell.angle_alpha   90.00
_cell.angle_beta   90.00
_cell.angle_gamma   90.00
#
_symmetry.space_group_name_H-M   'P 1'
#
loop_
_entity.id
_entity.type
_entity.pdbx_description
1 polymer ?
#
loop_
_entity_poly.entity_id
_entity_poly.type
_entity_poly.pdbx_seq_one_letter_code
_entity_poly.pdbx_strand_id
1 'polypeptide(L)'
;MGVTLIMGVLLILSMFFLIFLLLKKIIDLKLIIIIGIPFLIIIIVFSILIFVNFHSVSLENESLGSFKIGQEIDNNELEKNDQFSFENEVVYSKKGNEDFLVTSNNKQQIISIINESQNGNIKTSKGIKVNDTFQDVVKAYGKEYKNLWFIEGYETGIQYQDKDEQLLLEFFFNEDKLYRIELIKK
;
A
#
# COMPACT_ATOMS: atom_id res chain seq x y z
N MET A 1 -5.36 -1.55 14.82
CA MET A 1 -6.29 -2.65 14.45
C MET A 1 -7.42 -2.88 15.44
N GLY A 2 -7.22 -2.82 16.77
CA GLY A 2 -8.30 -3.10 17.73
C GLY A 2 -9.52 -2.17 17.64
N VAL A 3 -9.32 -0.87 17.44
CA VAL A 3 -10.42 0.13 17.51
C VAL A 3 -11.42 0.02 16.36
N THR A 4 -10.96 -0.25 15.13
CA THR A 4 -11.84 -0.38 13.96
C THR A 4 -12.66 -1.66 13.97
N LEU A 5 -12.07 -2.76 14.46
CA LEU A 5 -12.74 -4.05 14.58
C LEU A 5 -13.78 -4.03 15.71
N ILE A 6 -13.46 -3.40 16.85
CA ILE A 6 -14.41 -3.15 17.94
C ILE A 6 -15.57 -2.25 17.49
N MET A 7 -15.28 -1.19 16.72
CA MET A 7 -16.32 -0.31 16.17
C MET A 7 -17.25 -1.06 15.21
N GLY A 8 -16.71 -1.93 14.35
CA GLY A 8 -17.51 -2.76 13.45
C GLY A 8 -18.45 -3.72 14.20
N VAL A 9 -17.96 -4.38 15.25
CA VAL A 9 -18.78 -5.27 16.09
C VAL A 9 -19.87 -4.49 16.82
N LEU A 10 -19.55 -3.31 17.36
CA LEU A 10 -20.54 -2.43 18.00
C LEU A 10 -21.63 -1.97 17.04
N LEU A 11 -21.27 -1.62 15.79
CA LEU A 11 -22.24 -1.25 14.76
C LEU A 11 -23.20 -2.41 14.45
N ILE A 12 -22.68 -3.62 14.27
CA ILE A 12 -23.49 -4.82 14.02
C ILE A 12 -24.45 -5.08 15.18
N LEU A 13 -23.96 -5.06 16.42
CA LEU A 13 -24.77 -5.24 17.62
C LEU A 13 -25.87 -4.16 17.75
N SER A 14 -25.54 -2.90 17.43
CA SER A 14 -26.52 -1.81 17.44
C SER A 14 -27.63 -2.02 16.40
N MET A 15 -27.30 -2.59 15.24
CA MET A 15 -28.24 -2.88 14.17
C MET A 15 -29.20 -4.01 14.58
N PHE A 16 -28.69 -5.08 15.20
CA PHE A 16 -29.52 -6.15 15.76
C PHE A 16 -30.44 -5.66 16.88
N PHE A 17 -29.97 -4.75 17.73
CA PHE A 17 -30.78 -4.15 18.80
C PHE A 17 -31.92 -3.30 18.23
N LEU A 18 -31.67 -2.48 17.20
CA LEU A 18 -32.70 -1.71 16.50
C LEU A 18 -33.76 -2.61 15.85
N ILE A 19 -33.36 -3.71 15.22
CA ILE A 19 -34.27 -4.71 14.62
C ILE A 19 -35.11 -5.38 15.72
N PHE A 20 -34.52 -5.72 16.86
CA PHE A 20 -35.25 -6.30 18.00
C PHE A 20 -36.33 -5.35 18.53
N LEU A 21 -36.03 -4.06 18.68
CA LEU A 21 -36.98 -3.06 19.14
C LEU A 21 -38.14 -2.84 18.15
N LEU A 22 -37.87 -2.95 16.85
CA LEU A 22 -38.89 -2.96 15.78
C LEU A 22 -39.83 -4.16 15.89
N LEU A 23 -39.27 -5.36 16.05
CA LEU A 23 -40.05 -6.61 16.20
C LEU A 23 -40.98 -6.55 17.43
N LYS A 24 -40.52 -5.88 18.50
CA LYS A 24 -41.32 -5.65 19.72
C LYS A 24 -42.32 -4.50 19.60
N LYS A 25 -42.38 -3.80 18.45
CA LYS A 25 -43.21 -2.60 18.22
C LYS A 25 -42.99 -1.49 19.27
N ILE A 26 -41.79 -1.43 19.85
CA ILE A 26 -41.44 -0.40 20.85
C ILE A 26 -41.17 0.94 20.17
N ILE A 27 -40.75 0.93 18.90
CA ILE A 27 -40.39 2.11 18.12
C ILE A 27 -41.08 2.06 16.76
N ASP A 28 -41.58 3.20 16.29
CA ASP A 28 -42.14 3.34 14.95
C ASP A 28 -41.06 3.38 13.86
N LEU A 29 -41.36 2.79 12.70
CA LEU A 29 -40.48 2.78 11.53
C LEU A 29 -40.08 4.20 11.09
N LYS A 30 -40.99 5.19 11.24
CA LYS A 30 -40.73 6.59 10.90
C LYS A 30 -39.61 7.19 11.76
N LEU A 31 -39.55 6.86 13.05
CA LEU A 31 -38.51 7.33 13.97
C LEU A 31 -37.14 6.75 13.60
N ILE A 32 -37.10 5.50 13.15
CA ILE A 32 -35.86 4.86 12.70
C ILE A 32 -35.36 5.47 11.40
N ILE A 33 -36.24 5.84 10.47
CA ILE A 33 -35.84 6.54 9.25
C ILE A 33 -35.27 7.92 9.59
N ILE A 34 -35.94 8.67 10.48
CA ILE A 34 -35.52 10.02 10.89
C ILE A 34 -34.18 10.03 11.62
N ILE A 35 -33.91 9.05 12.49
CA ILE A 35 -32.67 8.99 13.28
C ILE A 35 -31.57 8.19 12.54
N GLY A 36 -31.96 7.13 11.85
CA GLY A 36 -31.05 6.19 11.20
C GLY A 36 -30.38 6.78 9.97
N ILE A 37 -31.09 7.56 9.14
CA ILE A 37 -30.49 8.17 7.94
C ILE A 37 -29.37 9.15 8.30
N PRO A 38 -29.55 10.13 9.21
CA PRO A 38 -28.47 11.02 9.65
C PRO A 38 -27.29 10.26 10.26
N PHE A 39 -27.56 9.23 11.07
CA PHE A 39 -26.52 8.41 11.68
C PHE A 39 -25.69 7.64 10.64
N LEU A 40 -26.35 7.09 9.63
CA LEU A 40 -25.70 6.39 8.51
C LEU A 40 -24.86 7.36 7.67
N ILE A 41 -25.34 8.58 7.43
CA ILE A 41 -24.55 9.64 6.78
C ILE A 41 -23.29 9.97 7.59
N ILE A 42 -23.40 10.11 8.92
CA ILE A 42 -22.26 10.38 9.80
C ILE A 42 -21.22 9.24 9.70
N ILE A 43 -21.66 7.98 9.73
CA ILE A 43 -20.76 6.83 9.59
C ILE A 43 -20.06 6.85 8.23
N ILE A 44 -20.79 7.13 7.14
CA ILE A 44 -20.21 7.22 5.79
C ILE A 44 -19.16 8.33 5.75
N VAL A 45 -19.50 9.53 6.22
CA VAL A 45 -18.57 10.68 6.23
C VAL A 45 -17.33 10.38 7.07
N PHE A 46 -17.49 9.79 8.25
CA PHE A 46 -16.37 9.44 9.12
C PHE A 46 -15.48 8.36 8.51
N SER A 47 -16.08 7.37 7.84
CA SER A 47 -15.35 6.32 7.11
C SER A 47 -14.55 6.90 5.95
N ILE A 48 -15.15 7.83 5.19
CA ILE A 48 -14.45 8.56 4.11
C ILE A 48 -13.30 9.38 4.68
N LEU A 49 -13.52 10.11 5.79
CA LEU A 49 -12.47 10.92 6.42
C LEU A 49 -11.28 10.09 6.89
N ILE A 50 -11.52 8.91 7.47
CA ILE A 50 -10.46 7.97 7.86
C ILE A 50 -9.72 7.44 6.63
N PHE A 51 -10.45 7.13 5.55
CA PHE A 51 -9.86 6.58 4.33
C PHE A 51 -9.03 7.62 3.55
N VAL A 52 -9.46 8.89 3.55
CA VAL A 52 -8.81 9.98 2.81
C VAL A 52 -7.65 10.62 3.61
N ASN A 53 -7.75 10.66 4.95
CA ASN A 53 -6.68 11.14 5.83
C ASN A 53 -5.62 10.08 6.13
N PHE A 54 -5.19 9.33 5.12
CA PHE A 54 -3.96 8.56 5.26
C PHE A 54 -2.78 9.54 5.40
N HIS A 55 -1.91 9.31 6.38
CA HIS A 55 -0.77 10.18 6.63
C HIS A 55 0.24 10.06 5.49
N SER A 56 0.69 11.20 4.96
CA SER A 56 1.77 11.20 3.96
C SER A 56 3.07 10.91 4.70
N VAL A 57 3.86 9.95 4.19
CA VAL A 57 5.22 9.70 4.66
C VAL A 57 6.16 10.19 3.58
N SER A 58 7.11 11.06 3.94
CA SER A 58 8.07 11.57 2.97
C SER A 58 8.97 10.42 2.45
N LEU A 59 8.98 10.28 1.13
CA LEU A 59 9.78 9.37 0.32
C LEU A 59 10.65 10.14 -0.69
N GLU A 60 10.82 11.45 -0.52
CA GLU A 60 11.56 12.34 -1.44
C GLU A 60 12.95 11.82 -1.79
N ASN A 61 13.66 11.24 -0.83
CA ASN A 61 15.00 10.69 -1.01
C ASN A 61 15.01 9.16 -1.15
N GLU A 62 13.85 8.56 -1.38
CA GLU A 62 13.74 7.11 -1.48
C GLU A 62 14.37 6.60 -2.78
N SER A 63 15.01 5.44 -2.66
CA SER A 63 15.64 4.73 -3.76
C SER A 63 15.56 3.25 -3.49
N LEU A 64 15.68 2.43 -4.53
CA LEU A 64 15.82 0.99 -4.38
C LEU A 64 17.10 0.56 -5.11
N GLY A 65 18.12 0.18 -4.34
CA GLY A 65 19.47 0.03 -4.85
C GLY A 65 20.03 1.37 -5.36
N SER A 66 20.54 1.39 -6.58
CA SER A 66 21.11 2.58 -7.23
C SER A 66 20.09 3.42 -8.02
N PHE A 67 18.81 3.02 -8.05
CA PHE A 67 17.79 3.67 -8.88
C PHE A 67 16.80 4.48 -8.05
N LYS A 68 16.34 5.58 -8.65
CA LYS A 68 15.32 6.46 -8.09
C LYS A 68 14.20 6.71 -9.10
N ILE A 69 12.97 6.85 -8.62
CA ILE A 69 11.83 7.26 -9.46
C ILE A 69 12.10 8.63 -10.09
N GLY A 70 11.78 8.76 -11.37
CA GLY A 70 11.98 9.97 -12.16
C GLY A 70 13.36 10.12 -12.80
N GLN A 71 14.34 9.28 -12.41
CA GLN A 71 15.65 9.23 -13.05
C GLN A 71 15.53 8.77 -14.52
N GLU A 72 16.37 9.28 -15.41
CA GLU A 72 16.48 8.79 -16.79
C GLU A 72 17.14 7.40 -16.83
N ILE A 73 16.73 6.58 -17.80
CA ILE A 73 17.29 5.24 -18.00
C ILE A 73 18.75 5.34 -18.45
N ASP A 74 19.64 4.69 -17.70
CA ASP A 74 21.02 4.47 -18.11
C ASP A 74 21.18 3.11 -18.79
N ASN A 75 21.29 3.13 -20.12
CA ASN A 75 21.49 1.94 -20.94
C ASN A 75 22.85 1.25 -20.71
N ASN A 76 23.77 1.84 -19.94
CA ASN A 76 25.01 1.18 -19.54
C ASN A 76 24.77 0.18 -18.40
N GLU A 77 23.86 0.48 -17.48
CA GLU A 77 23.54 -0.37 -16.33
C GLU A 77 22.32 -1.28 -16.57
N LEU A 78 21.43 -0.88 -17.48
CA LEU A 78 20.15 -1.55 -17.73
C LEU A 78 20.10 -2.19 -19.11
N GLU A 79 19.51 -3.39 -19.18
CA GLU A 79 19.17 -4.07 -20.42
C GLU A 79 17.66 -4.24 -20.55
N LYS A 80 17.14 -4.01 -21.75
CA LYS A 80 15.71 -4.08 -22.00
C LYS A 80 15.23 -5.53 -21.87
N ASN A 81 14.14 -5.71 -21.13
CA ASN A 81 13.42 -6.97 -21.03
C ASN A 81 12.18 -6.90 -21.93
N ASP A 82 12.32 -7.46 -23.14
CA ASP A 82 11.27 -7.42 -24.16
C ASP A 82 10.05 -8.28 -23.81
N GLN A 83 10.12 -9.18 -22.82
CA GLN A 83 9.01 -10.06 -22.46
C GLN A 83 7.86 -9.33 -21.75
N PHE A 84 8.16 -8.23 -21.05
CA PHE A 84 7.20 -7.50 -20.21
C PHE A 84 6.99 -6.05 -20.64
N SER A 85 7.56 -5.64 -21.77
CA SER A 85 7.40 -4.30 -22.30
C SER A 85 6.04 -4.13 -22.99
N PHE A 86 5.31 -3.08 -22.64
CA PHE A 86 4.03 -2.69 -23.25
C PHE A 86 4.18 -1.41 -24.09
N GLU A 87 3.15 -1.01 -24.85
CA GLU A 87 3.25 0.12 -25.78
C GLU A 87 3.76 1.44 -25.14
N ASN A 88 3.49 1.67 -23.86
CA ASN A 88 3.84 2.91 -23.16
C ASN A 88 4.85 2.74 -22.02
N GLU A 89 5.30 1.51 -21.79
CA GLU A 89 6.14 1.15 -20.64
C GLU A 89 7.17 0.12 -21.06
N VAL A 90 8.44 0.43 -20.78
CA VAL A 90 9.55 -0.47 -21.10
C VAL A 90 10.12 -1.00 -19.80
N VAL A 91 10.23 -2.33 -19.71
CA VAL A 91 10.82 -3.01 -18.56
C VAL A 91 12.29 -3.28 -18.85
N TYR A 92 13.13 -3.08 -17.86
CA TYR A 92 14.57 -3.31 -17.90
C TYR A 92 15.00 -4.19 -16.73
N SER A 93 15.99 -5.03 -16.96
CA SER A 93 16.74 -5.74 -15.93
C SER A 93 18.12 -5.08 -15.77
N LYS A 94 18.79 -5.28 -14.63
CA LYS A 94 20.20 -4.86 -14.52
C LYS A 94 21.09 -5.77 -15.34
N LYS A 95 22.05 -5.19 -16.07
CA LYS A 95 23.09 -5.96 -16.73
C LYS A 95 23.96 -6.71 -15.72
N GLY A 96 24.16 -8.00 -15.98
CA GLY A 96 25.06 -8.86 -15.22
C GLY A 96 24.51 -9.38 -13.89
N ASN A 97 23.30 -8.98 -13.48
CA ASN A 97 22.60 -9.58 -12.34
C ASN A 97 21.10 -9.21 -12.33
N GLU A 98 20.18 -10.17 -12.36
CA GLU A 98 18.72 -9.94 -12.34
C GLU A 98 18.20 -9.59 -10.93
N ASP A 99 18.86 -8.67 -10.26
CA ASP A 99 18.54 -8.32 -8.89
C ASP A 99 17.23 -7.50 -8.81
N PHE A 100 16.94 -6.69 -9.82
CA PHE A 100 15.73 -5.85 -9.89
C PHE A 100 15.18 -5.73 -11.32
N LEU A 101 13.90 -5.33 -11.39
CA LEU A 101 13.25 -4.83 -12.59
C LEU A 101 12.99 -3.33 -12.44
N VAL A 102 13.25 -2.58 -13.51
CA VAL A 102 12.97 -1.16 -13.62
C VAL A 102 12.00 -0.95 -14.78
N THR A 103 10.90 -0.25 -14.54
CA THR A 103 9.97 0.16 -15.60
C THR A 103 10.15 1.64 -15.89
N SER A 104 10.23 2.01 -17.17
CA SER A 104 10.23 3.40 -17.62
C SER A 104 9.00 3.76 -18.42
N ASN A 105 8.60 5.03 -18.36
CA ASN A 105 7.60 5.59 -19.27
C ASN A 105 8.18 5.94 -20.66
N ASN A 106 7.33 6.45 -21.56
CA ASN A 106 7.71 6.92 -22.90
C ASN A 106 8.76 8.05 -22.94
N LYS A 107 8.97 8.75 -21.83
CA LYS A 107 10.02 9.77 -21.70
C LYS A 107 11.33 9.18 -21.17
N GLN A 108 11.45 7.86 -21.11
CA GLN A 108 12.60 7.14 -20.55
C GLN A 108 12.89 7.49 -19.08
N GLN A 109 11.85 7.86 -18.32
CA GLN A 109 11.95 8.11 -16.89
C GLN A 109 11.49 6.89 -16.13
N ILE A 110 12.23 6.51 -15.09
CA ILE A 110 11.88 5.41 -14.20
C ILE A 110 10.57 5.72 -13.46
N ILE A 111 9.59 4.82 -13.55
CA ILE A 111 8.28 4.92 -12.89
C ILE A 111 8.01 3.76 -11.92
N SER A 112 8.76 2.67 -12.00
CA SER A 112 8.67 1.55 -11.05
C SER A 112 10.02 0.87 -10.90
N ILE A 113 10.34 0.46 -9.68
CA ILE A 113 11.52 -0.34 -9.35
C ILE A 113 11.07 -1.45 -8.40
N ILE A 114 11.41 -2.69 -8.74
CA ILE A 114 10.97 -3.90 -8.04
C ILE A 114 12.20 -4.76 -7.80
N ASN A 115 12.41 -5.29 -6.59
CA ASN A 115 13.41 -6.33 -6.41
C ASN A 115 12.88 -7.69 -6.91
N GLU A 116 13.69 -8.40 -7.66
CA GLU A 116 13.45 -9.80 -8.05
C GLU A 116 14.24 -10.76 -7.15
N SER A 117 15.45 -10.35 -6.78
CA SER A 117 16.36 -11.20 -6.02
C SER A 117 16.06 -11.24 -4.52
N GLN A 118 16.31 -12.42 -3.94
CA GLN A 118 16.16 -12.71 -2.51
C GLN A 118 17.50 -12.65 -1.74
N ASN A 119 18.59 -12.24 -2.39
CA ASN A 119 19.95 -12.28 -1.82
C ASN A 119 20.25 -11.18 -0.78
N GLY A 120 19.36 -10.19 -0.61
CA GLY A 120 19.52 -9.11 0.38
C GLY A 120 20.52 -8.01 0.00
N ASN A 121 21.01 -7.98 -1.25
CA ASN A 121 21.95 -6.97 -1.72
C ASN A 121 21.27 -5.62 -2.00
N ILE A 122 20.02 -5.68 -2.46
CA ILE A 122 19.22 -4.49 -2.72
C ILE A 122 18.64 -3.98 -1.41
N LYS A 123 18.78 -2.67 -1.20
CA LYS A 123 18.26 -1.97 -0.04
C LYS A 123 17.48 -0.74 -0.46
N THR A 124 16.50 -0.37 0.36
CA THR A 124 15.93 0.97 0.31
C THR A 124 16.95 2.01 0.79
N SER A 125 16.68 3.30 0.57
CA SER A 125 17.53 4.39 1.10
C SER A 125 17.68 4.35 2.62
N LYS A 126 16.70 3.79 3.33
CA LYS A 126 16.70 3.60 4.80
C LYS A 126 17.29 2.26 5.25
N GLY A 127 17.83 1.48 4.32
CA GLY A 127 18.59 0.26 4.61
C GLY A 127 17.76 -1.02 4.73
N ILE A 128 16.46 -0.99 4.42
CA ILE A 128 15.58 -2.17 4.43
C ILE A 128 15.86 -3.04 3.21
N LYS A 129 15.91 -4.36 3.41
CA LYS A 129 16.15 -5.37 2.37
C LYS A 129 15.27 -6.60 2.57
N VAL A 130 15.21 -7.45 1.55
CA VAL A 130 14.61 -8.79 1.67
C VAL A 130 15.18 -9.57 2.85
N ASN A 131 14.33 -10.41 3.45
CA ASN A 131 14.48 -11.13 4.71
C ASN A 131 14.46 -10.27 5.99
N ASP A 132 14.41 -8.93 5.91
CA ASP A 132 14.11 -8.11 7.07
C ASP A 132 12.67 -8.37 7.57
N THR A 133 12.40 -8.11 8.84
CA THR A 133 11.09 -8.39 9.44
C THR A 133 10.12 -7.23 9.22
N PHE A 134 8.84 -7.50 9.43
CA PHE A 134 7.82 -6.45 9.48
C PHE A 134 8.19 -5.31 10.47
N GLN A 135 8.74 -5.67 11.63
CA GLN A 135 9.14 -4.70 12.65
C GLN A 135 10.30 -3.81 12.21
N ASP A 136 11.25 -4.35 11.44
CA ASP A 136 12.36 -3.57 10.90
C ASP A 136 11.85 -2.49 9.95
N VAL A 137 10.89 -2.84 9.09
CA VAL A 137 10.25 -1.88 8.17
C VAL A 137 9.51 -0.78 8.94
N VAL A 138 8.67 -1.15 9.91
CA VAL A 138 7.93 -0.18 10.73
C VAL A 138 8.88 0.71 11.54
N LYS A 139 10.03 0.20 11.97
CA LYS A 139 11.05 0.99 12.67
C LYS A 139 11.70 2.02 11.73
N ALA A 140 11.94 1.68 10.47
CA ALA A 140 12.57 2.56 9.49
C ALA A 140 11.60 3.60 8.90
N TYR A 141 10.33 3.26 8.71
CA TYR A 141 9.36 4.08 8.00
C TYR A 141 8.23 4.65 8.86
N GLY A 142 8.05 4.14 10.09
CA GLY A 142 7.01 4.56 11.01
C GLY A 142 5.76 3.68 10.93
N LYS A 143 4.76 4.01 11.77
CA LYS A 143 3.53 3.22 11.90
C LYS A 143 2.41 3.67 10.96
N GLU A 144 2.65 4.72 10.20
CA GLU A 144 1.70 5.35 9.29
C GLU A 144 1.71 4.65 7.92
N TYR A 145 1.52 3.33 7.92
CA TYR A 145 1.39 2.51 6.70
C TYR A 145 -0.06 2.07 6.49
N LYS A 146 -0.42 1.79 5.24
CA LYS A 146 -1.69 1.17 4.87
C LYS A 146 -1.48 -0.33 4.70
N ASN A 147 -2.38 -1.15 5.25
CA ASN A 147 -2.41 -2.58 4.93
C ASN A 147 -2.97 -2.77 3.52
N LEU A 148 -2.26 -3.54 2.70
CA LEU A 148 -2.72 -4.04 1.42
C LEU A 148 -3.45 -5.37 1.68
N TRP A 149 -4.74 -5.41 1.34
CA TRP A 149 -5.59 -6.59 1.57
C TRP A 149 -5.64 -7.42 0.29
N PHE A 150 -5.58 -8.75 0.43
CA PHE A 150 -5.66 -9.72 -0.69
C PHE A 150 -4.59 -9.51 -1.76
N ILE A 151 -3.35 -9.87 -1.42
CA ILE A 151 -2.22 -9.79 -2.33
C ILE A 151 -1.90 -11.21 -2.77
N GLU A 152 -2.08 -11.50 -4.04
CA GLU A 152 -1.79 -12.83 -4.57
C GLU A 152 -0.31 -13.17 -4.38
N GLY A 153 -0.02 -14.34 -3.79
CA GLY A 153 1.34 -14.80 -3.53
C GLY A 153 2.00 -14.27 -2.25
N TYR A 154 1.32 -13.40 -1.48
CA TYR A 154 1.86 -12.84 -0.23
C TYR A 154 0.89 -12.90 0.94
N GLU A 155 1.39 -13.21 2.13
CA GLU A 155 0.58 -13.26 3.35
C GLU A 155 0.19 -11.87 3.85
N THR A 156 1.11 -10.91 3.77
CA THR A 156 0.91 -9.54 4.25
C THR A 156 1.59 -8.56 3.32
N GLY A 157 0.95 -7.42 3.06
CA GLY A 157 1.65 -6.30 2.46
C GLY A 157 1.24 -4.98 3.08
N ILE A 158 2.19 -4.05 3.09
CA ILE A 158 1.99 -2.69 3.58
C ILE A 158 2.49 -1.68 2.57
N GLN A 159 1.90 -0.50 2.61
CA GLN A 159 2.17 0.59 1.69
C GLN A 159 2.41 1.87 2.48
N TYR A 160 3.51 2.55 2.17
CA TYR A 160 3.75 3.94 2.51
C TYR A 160 3.49 4.79 1.28
N GLN A 161 2.85 5.94 1.48
CA GLN A 161 2.52 6.85 0.39
C GLN A 161 3.07 8.24 0.68
N ASP A 162 3.81 8.78 -0.28
CA ASP A 162 4.14 10.19 -0.36
C ASP A 162 3.15 10.88 -1.31
N LYS A 163 2.32 11.78 -0.78
CA LYS A 163 1.32 12.52 -1.56
C LYS A 163 1.94 13.67 -2.36
N ASP A 164 3.04 14.24 -1.88
CA ASP A 164 3.67 15.40 -2.48
C ASP A 164 4.50 14.97 -3.69
N GLU A 165 5.30 13.92 -3.52
CA GLU A 165 6.12 13.33 -4.58
C GLU A 165 5.36 12.30 -5.43
N GLN A 166 4.11 11.98 -5.06
CA GLN A 166 3.30 10.94 -5.70
C GLN A 166 4.04 9.59 -5.78
N LEU A 167 4.61 9.16 -4.67
CA LEU A 167 5.36 7.90 -4.57
C LEU A 167 4.62 6.89 -3.68
N LEU A 168 4.73 5.62 -4.05
CA LEU A 168 4.30 4.48 -3.25
C LEU A 168 5.51 3.60 -2.98
N LEU A 169 5.67 3.21 -1.72
CA LEU A 169 6.65 2.22 -1.31
C LEU A 169 5.92 1.07 -0.64
N GLU A 170 5.93 -0.08 -1.29
CA GLU A 170 5.21 -1.27 -0.89
C GLU A 170 6.17 -2.36 -0.44
N PHE A 171 5.80 -3.05 0.63
CA PHE A 171 6.56 -4.14 1.21
C PHE A 171 5.64 -5.35 1.36
N PHE A 172 6.07 -6.50 0.85
CA PHE A 172 5.31 -7.75 0.84
C PHE A 172 6.06 -8.83 1.61
N PHE A 173 5.36 -9.51 2.50
CA PHE A 173 5.92 -10.45 3.47
C PHE A 173 5.31 -11.84 3.32
N ASN A 174 6.13 -12.85 3.54
CA ASN A 174 5.75 -14.26 3.74
C ASN A 174 6.47 -14.78 4.98
N GLU A 175 5.77 -15.48 5.87
CA GLU A 175 6.34 -16.03 7.11
C GLU A 175 7.09 -14.97 7.93
N ASP A 176 6.54 -13.75 8.01
CA ASP A 176 7.13 -12.56 8.68
C ASP A 176 8.46 -12.06 8.10
N LYS A 177 8.84 -12.54 6.90
CA LYS A 177 10.03 -12.09 6.19
C LYS A 177 9.66 -11.28 4.95
N LEU A 178 10.33 -10.16 4.79
CA LEU A 178 10.20 -9.31 3.62
C LEU A 178 10.67 -10.06 2.37
N TYR A 179 9.76 -10.26 1.44
CA TYR A 179 9.98 -10.99 0.20
C TYR A 179 10.14 -10.04 -0.99
N ARG A 180 9.37 -8.95 -0.99
CA ARG A 180 9.35 -8.00 -2.11
C ARG A 180 9.15 -6.57 -1.65
N ILE A 181 9.80 -5.67 -2.36
CA ILE A 181 9.83 -4.23 -2.20
C ILE A 181 9.53 -3.64 -3.57
N GLU A 182 8.53 -2.78 -3.63
CA GLU A 182 8.17 -2.06 -4.84
C GLU A 182 8.17 -0.56 -4.56
N LEU A 183 8.92 0.21 -5.35
CA LEU A 183 8.90 1.66 -5.33
C LEU A 183 8.28 2.13 -6.64
N ILE A 184 7.16 2.86 -6.57
CA ILE A 184 6.28 3.12 -7.72
C ILE A 184 5.88 4.60 -7.76
N LYS A 185 5.81 5.16 -8.97
CA LYS A 185 5.17 6.46 -9.24
C LYS A 185 3.65 6.28 -9.33
N LYS A 186 2.91 7.03 -8.51
CA LYS A 186 1.44 7.03 -8.48
C LYS A 186 0.82 7.84 -9.62
#